data_AF-A0A1I8C5X3-F1
#
_entry.id   AF-A0A1I8C5X3-F1
#
_cell.length_a   1.000
_cell.length_b   1.000
_cell.length_c   1.000
_cell.angle_alpha   90.00
_cell.angle_beta   90.00
_cell.angle_gamma   90.00
#
_symmetry.space_group_name_H-M   'P 1'
#
loop_
_entity.id
_entity.type
_entity.pdbx_description
1 polymer ?
#
loop_
_entity_poly.entity_id
_entity_poly.type
_entity_poly.pdbx_seq_one_letter_code
_entity_poly.pdbx_strand_id
1 'polypeptide(L)'
;MFLLNKNPNKIEWFGHIYSYMHKKTRIQFYQGGAGYVMSKALVKLLVNKGFPKLCRKAPDEFDDREIGMCLNKMMKIYTHETRDLNRKLVFVPGNPEQFATMGPNKKASWYHFNNLVKYPKGKNSLSDYPISFHYVSTDMFYALEYLIYHSNVVGKRQLIFRDNQNENKTEAAAKIIKKMEDYSNKFYVTVEK
;
A
#
# COMPACT_ATOMS: atom_id res chain seq x y z
N MET A 1 6.09 -6.30 -6.73
CA MET A 1 6.52 -7.31 -5.73
C MET A 1 5.41 -7.63 -4.74
N PHE A 2 4.86 -6.65 -3.99
CA PHE A 2 3.83 -6.87 -2.96
C PHE A 2 2.69 -7.85 -3.28
N LEU A 3 2.15 -7.83 -4.50
CA LEU A 3 1.03 -8.70 -4.89
C LEU A 3 1.45 -10.10 -5.38
N LEU A 4 2.74 -10.35 -5.59
CA LEU A 4 3.23 -11.63 -6.12
C LEU A 4 2.97 -12.80 -5.16
N ASN A 5 2.95 -12.54 -3.85
CA ASN A 5 2.66 -13.55 -2.83
C ASN A 5 1.21 -13.52 -2.32
N LYS A 6 0.29 -12.94 -3.10
CA LYS A 6 -1.11 -12.77 -2.71
C LYS A 6 -2.00 -13.65 -3.58
N ASN A 7 -3.14 -14.10 -3.04
CA ASN A 7 -4.04 -14.99 -3.77
C ASN A 7 -5.28 -14.22 -4.20
N PRO A 8 -5.47 -13.94 -5.51
CA PRO A 8 -6.59 -13.15 -5.98
C PRO A 8 -7.96 -13.80 -5.72
N ASN A 9 -7.99 -15.11 -5.45
CA ASN A 9 -9.21 -15.87 -5.16
C ASN A 9 -9.53 -15.95 -3.65
N LYS A 10 -8.63 -15.52 -2.77
CA LYS A 10 -8.92 -15.29 -1.34
C LYS A 10 -9.49 -13.88 -1.15
N ILE A 11 -10.28 -13.66 -0.10
CA ILE A 11 -10.78 -12.32 0.26
C ILE A 11 -9.64 -11.54 0.88
N GLU A 12 -9.08 -10.58 0.14
CA GLU A 12 -7.96 -9.77 0.60
C GLU A 12 -8.18 -8.29 0.26
N TRP A 13 -7.73 -7.42 1.17
CA TRP A 13 -7.88 -5.97 1.08
C TRP A 13 -6.64 -5.33 1.70
N PHE A 14 -5.94 -4.47 0.97
CA PHE A 14 -4.67 -3.89 1.40
C PHE A 14 -4.64 -2.39 1.12
N GLY A 15 -4.07 -1.59 2.02
CA GLY A 15 -3.81 -0.17 1.78
C GLY A 15 -3.23 0.51 3.00
N HIS A 16 -3.27 1.84 3.03
CA HIS A 16 -2.88 2.62 4.21
C HIS A 16 -4.01 2.62 5.25
N ILE A 17 -3.82 1.97 6.41
CA ILE A 17 -4.85 1.92 7.44
C ILE A 17 -5.07 3.30 8.06
N TYR A 18 -6.33 3.73 8.06
CA TYR A 18 -6.81 4.86 8.84
C TYR A 18 -7.98 4.45 9.71
N SER A 19 -8.38 5.33 10.62
CA SER A 19 -9.56 5.10 11.43
C SER A 19 -10.31 6.39 11.68
N TYR A 20 -11.62 6.25 11.84
CA TYR A 20 -12.49 7.34 12.26
C TYR A 20 -13.51 6.84 13.29
N MET A 21 -14.08 7.78 14.04
CA MET A 21 -15.16 7.49 14.96
C MET A 21 -16.49 7.58 14.21
N HIS A 22 -17.21 6.47 14.14
CA HIS A 22 -18.60 6.44 13.68
C HIS A 22 -19.49 6.11 14.87
N LYS A 23 -20.26 7.09 15.33
CA LYS A 23 -20.97 7.05 16.63
C LYS A 23 -19.97 6.72 17.75
N LYS A 24 -20.24 5.69 18.56
CA LYS A 24 -19.37 5.23 19.65
C LYS A 24 -18.44 4.07 19.25
N THR A 25 -18.27 3.80 17.95
CA THR A 25 -17.38 2.74 17.47
C THR A 25 -16.29 3.30 16.56
N ARG A 26 -15.05 2.87 16.79
CA ARG A 26 -13.94 3.14 15.89
C ARG A 26 -13.98 2.16 14.72
N ILE A 27 -14.04 2.68 13.50
CA ILE A 27 -13.99 1.91 12.25
C ILE A 27 -12.61 2.10 11.64
N GLN A 28 -11.97 1.00 11.23
CA GLN A 28 -10.75 1.03 10.44
C GLN A 28 -11.08 0.84 8.96
N PHE A 29 -10.37 1.54 8.09
CA PHE A 29 -10.53 1.46 6.65
C PHE A 29 -9.19 1.74 5.97
N TYR A 30 -9.05 1.40 4.69
CA TYR A 30 -7.90 1.88 3.93
C TYR A 30 -8.23 3.19 3.24
N GLN A 31 -7.36 4.19 3.44
CA GLN A 31 -7.56 5.54 2.93
C GLN A 31 -7.46 5.57 1.41
N GLY A 32 -8.47 6.18 0.75
CA GLY A 32 -8.62 6.14 -0.71
C GLY A 32 -7.51 6.88 -1.46
N GLY A 33 -7.00 7.97 -0.89
CA GLY A 33 -5.98 8.79 -1.55
C GLY A 33 -4.62 8.11 -1.73
N ALA A 34 -4.16 7.33 -0.75
CA ALA A 34 -2.98 6.47 -0.90
C ALA A 34 -3.24 5.31 -1.86
N GLY A 35 -4.49 5.08 -2.23
CA GLY A 35 -4.95 3.88 -2.93
C GLY A 35 -5.03 2.67 -2.00
N TYR A 36 -5.84 1.72 -2.41
CA TYR A 36 -5.92 0.39 -1.81
C TYR A 36 -6.16 -0.65 -2.89
N VAL A 37 -5.78 -1.89 -2.61
CA VAL A 37 -5.94 -3.04 -3.50
C VAL A 37 -6.97 -3.99 -2.90
N MET A 38 -7.90 -4.45 -3.74
CA MET A 38 -8.85 -5.51 -3.40
C MET A 38 -8.59 -6.73 -4.28
N SER A 39 -8.69 -7.92 -3.71
CA SER A 39 -8.59 -9.15 -4.50
C SER A 39 -9.80 -9.30 -5.44
N LYS A 40 -9.63 -10.11 -6.49
CA LYS A 40 -10.72 -10.45 -7.42
C LYS A 40 -11.93 -11.03 -6.70
N ALA A 41 -11.70 -11.90 -5.71
CA ALA A 41 -12.77 -12.49 -4.90
C ALA A 41 -13.51 -11.42 -4.07
N LEU A 42 -12.79 -10.46 -3.48
CA LEU A 42 -13.40 -9.38 -2.71
C LEU A 42 -14.26 -8.47 -3.60
N VAL A 43 -13.75 -8.05 -4.76
CA VAL A 43 -14.53 -7.23 -5.70
C VAL A 43 -15.80 -7.95 -6.14
N LYS A 44 -15.71 -9.24 -6.50
CA LYS A 44 -16.89 -10.05 -6.84
C LYS A 44 -17.90 -10.12 -5.70
N LEU A 45 -17.43 -10.32 -4.47
CA LEU A 45 -18.29 -10.38 -3.30
C LEU A 45 -18.98 -9.04 -3.03
N LEU A 46 -18.23 -7.94 -3.14
CA LEU A 46 -18.74 -6.58 -2.93
C LEU A 46 -19.79 -6.20 -3.98
N VAL A 47 -19.53 -6.46 -5.26
CA VAL A 47 -20.47 -6.14 -6.35
C VAL A 47 -21.73 -7.01 -6.29
N ASN A 48 -21.61 -8.31 -6.03
CA ASN A 48 -22.76 -9.22 -6.10
C ASN A 48 -23.59 -9.26 -4.81
N LYS A 49 -22.97 -9.02 -3.65
CA LYS A 49 -23.63 -9.14 -2.33
C LYS A 49 -23.57 -7.86 -1.51
N GLY A 50 -22.45 -7.14 -1.54
CA GLY A 50 -22.23 -5.91 -0.78
C GLY A 50 -23.12 -4.76 -1.25
N PHE A 51 -22.79 -4.14 -2.38
CA PHE A 51 -23.47 -2.96 -2.91
C PHE A 51 -24.99 -3.14 -3.12
N PRO A 52 -25.50 -4.30 -3.58
CA PRO A 52 -26.94 -4.42 -3.84
C PRO A 52 -27.79 -4.36 -2.58
N LYS A 53 -27.32 -4.94 -1.46
CA LYS A 53 -28.14 -5.25 -0.27
C LYS A 53 -27.57 -4.75 1.06
N LEU A 54 -26.26 -4.70 1.22
CA LEU A 54 -25.60 -4.51 2.52
C LEU A 54 -24.99 -3.12 2.68
N CYS A 55 -24.33 -2.61 1.64
CA CYS A 55 -23.70 -1.29 1.71
C CYS A 55 -24.73 -0.18 1.57
N ARG A 56 -24.46 0.94 2.26
CA ARG A 56 -25.23 2.18 2.11
C ARG A 56 -25.07 2.74 0.69
N LYS A 57 -26.13 3.35 0.16
CA LYS A 57 -26.19 3.94 -1.20
C LYS A 57 -26.41 5.45 -1.19
N ALA A 58 -25.76 6.17 -0.28
CA ALA A 58 -25.92 7.61 -0.13
C ALA A 58 -24.61 8.33 -0.47
N PRO A 59 -24.67 9.51 -1.11
CA PRO A 59 -23.48 10.23 -1.59
C PRO A 59 -22.90 11.23 -0.57
N ASP A 60 -23.30 11.17 0.69
CA ASP A 60 -23.03 12.18 1.73
C ASP A 60 -21.87 11.83 2.67
N GLU A 61 -21.08 10.80 2.35
CA GLU A 61 -19.91 10.39 3.14
C GLU A 61 -18.73 10.09 2.21
N PHE A 62 -17.52 10.09 2.76
CA PHE A 62 -16.31 9.71 2.02
C PHE A 62 -16.40 8.25 1.56
N ASP A 63 -16.07 8.02 0.29
CA ASP A 63 -16.15 6.71 -0.37
C ASP A 63 -15.33 5.64 0.36
N ASP A 64 -14.11 5.96 0.77
CA ASP A 64 -13.21 5.07 1.48
C ASP A 64 -13.74 4.65 2.87
N ARG A 65 -14.42 5.56 3.56
CA ARG A 65 -15.11 5.28 4.83
C ARG A 65 -16.35 4.42 4.64
N GLU A 66 -17.15 4.67 3.61
CA GLU A 66 -18.34 3.87 3.31
C GLU A 66 -17.95 2.44 2.90
N ILE A 67 -16.92 2.28 2.08
CA ILE A 67 -16.34 0.97 1.75
C ILE A 67 -15.85 0.28 3.03
N GLY A 68 -15.10 0.98 3.87
CA GLY A 68 -14.62 0.43 5.14
C GLY A 68 -15.76 0.04 6.08
N MET A 69 -16.79 0.86 6.20
CA MET A 69 -17.94 0.58 7.04
C MET A 69 -18.71 -0.65 6.52
N CYS A 70 -18.95 -0.74 5.21
CA CYS A 70 -19.63 -1.89 4.62
C CYS A 70 -18.85 -3.20 4.85
N LEU A 71 -17.55 -3.19 4.53
CA LEU A 71 -16.70 -4.37 4.68
C LEU A 71 -16.62 -4.81 6.14
N ASN A 72 -16.33 -3.90 7.07
CA ASN A 72 -16.18 -4.25 8.48
C ASN A 72 -17.51 -4.64 9.14
N LYS A 73 -18.55 -3.81 9.04
CA LYS A 73 -19.78 -3.98 9.83
C LYS A 73 -20.72 -5.00 9.22
N MET A 74 -20.91 -4.94 7.91
CA MET A 74 -21.91 -5.74 7.22
C MET A 74 -21.35 -7.06 6.73
N MET A 75 -20.08 -7.08 6.30
CA MET A 75 -19.48 -8.25 5.65
C MET A 75 -18.42 -8.95 6.50
N LYS A 76 -18.08 -8.40 7.68
CA LYS A 76 -17.08 -8.93 8.63
C LYS A 76 -15.68 -9.11 8.03
N ILE A 77 -15.32 -8.22 7.11
CA ILE A 77 -14.00 -8.15 6.46
C ILE A 77 -13.25 -6.97 7.06
N TYR A 78 -12.13 -7.23 7.71
CA TYR A 78 -11.37 -6.25 8.48
C TYR A 78 -10.05 -5.87 7.79
N THR A 79 -9.55 -4.67 8.09
CA THR A 79 -8.19 -4.26 7.72
C THR A 79 -7.14 -5.08 8.47
N HIS A 80 -5.99 -5.29 7.85
CA HIS A 80 -4.85 -6.00 8.42
C HIS A 80 -3.53 -5.30 8.04
N GLU A 81 -2.42 -5.76 8.64
CA GLU A 81 -1.10 -5.17 8.42
C GLU A 81 -0.66 -5.26 6.96
N THR A 82 -0.25 -4.13 6.38
CA THR A 82 0.14 -4.01 4.96
C THR A 82 1.56 -3.48 4.77
N ARG A 83 2.23 -3.11 5.86
CA ARG A 83 3.59 -2.58 5.85
C ARG A 83 4.61 -3.67 5.55
N ASP A 84 5.81 -3.24 5.19
CA ASP A 84 6.91 -4.18 4.98
C ASP A 84 7.39 -4.82 6.30
N LEU A 85 8.34 -5.75 6.21
CA LEU A 85 8.93 -6.45 7.36
C LEU A 85 9.49 -5.51 8.44
N ASN A 86 9.87 -4.27 8.06
CA ASN A 86 10.40 -3.25 8.95
C ASN A 86 9.31 -2.28 9.45
N ARG A 87 8.03 -2.61 9.21
CA ARG A 87 6.86 -1.79 9.54
C ARG A 87 6.88 -0.40 8.88
N LYS A 88 7.50 -0.29 7.71
CA LYS A 88 7.50 0.93 6.90
C LYS A 88 6.30 0.95 5.95
N LEU A 89 5.85 2.16 5.63
CA LEU A 89 4.71 2.40 4.76
C LEU A 89 5.01 1.94 3.33
N VAL A 90 4.07 1.17 2.79
CA VAL A 90 4.07 0.71 1.39
C VAL A 90 3.05 1.51 0.58
N PHE A 91 1.89 1.80 1.17
CA PHE A 91 0.90 2.77 0.69
C PHE A 91 1.08 4.06 1.50
N VAL A 92 1.49 5.15 0.86
CA VAL A 92 1.90 6.37 1.57
C VAL A 92 0.82 7.45 1.42
N PRO A 93 0.26 7.98 2.53
CA PRO A 93 -0.89 8.90 2.48
C PRO A 93 -0.52 10.36 2.14
N GLY A 94 0.73 10.62 1.78
CA GLY A 94 1.19 11.88 1.21
C GLY A 94 2.28 11.67 0.18
N ASN A 95 2.83 12.77 -0.31
CA ASN A 95 3.77 12.72 -1.43
C ASN A 95 5.21 12.43 -0.94
N PRO A 96 6.12 12.05 -1.86
CA PRO A 96 7.50 11.74 -1.50
C PRO A 96 8.21 12.88 -0.76
N GLU A 97 8.02 14.13 -1.15
CA GLU A 97 8.64 15.29 -0.49
C GLU A 97 8.26 15.37 1.00
N GLN A 98 6.96 15.23 1.31
CA GLN A 98 6.42 15.32 2.66
C GLN A 98 6.89 14.18 3.58
N PHE A 99 7.02 12.96 3.04
CA PHE A 99 7.35 11.78 3.83
C PHE A 99 8.83 11.41 3.79
N ALA A 100 9.60 11.81 2.78
CA ALA A 100 11.04 11.56 2.71
C ALA A 100 11.86 12.58 3.51
N THR A 101 11.33 13.79 3.73
CA THR A 101 12.05 14.83 4.47
C THR A 101 12.40 14.40 5.90
N MET A 102 13.61 14.76 6.33
CA MET A 102 14.03 14.61 7.73
C MET A 102 13.73 15.87 8.57
N GLY A 103 13.32 16.97 7.92
CA GLY A 103 12.93 18.20 8.58
C GLY A 103 11.47 18.18 9.06
N PRO A 104 11.04 19.19 9.83
CA PRO A 104 9.66 19.32 10.27
C PRO A 104 8.70 19.41 9.07
N ASN A 105 7.72 18.51 9.01
CA ASN A 105 6.64 18.57 8.04
C ASN A 105 5.29 18.41 8.74
N LYS A 106 4.42 19.41 8.61
CA LYS A 106 3.10 19.44 9.29
C LYS A 106 2.21 18.29 8.86
N LYS A 107 2.17 17.96 7.56
CA LYS A 107 1.28 16.93 7.01
C LYS A 107 1.73 15.53 7.40
N ALA A 108 3.01 15.23 7.27
CA ALA A 108 3.56 13.96 7.75
C ALA A 108 3.38 13.79 9.26
N SER A 109 3.57 14.86 10.04
CA SER A 109 3.34 14.84 11.49
C SER A 109 1.87 14.59 11.83
N TRP A 110 0.93 15.20 11.08
CA TRP A 110 -0.50 14.98 11.25
C TRP A 110 -0.88 13.52 10.98
N TYR A 111 -0.41 12.93 9.88
CA TYR A 111 -0.66 11.50 9.60
C TYR A 111 -0.04 10.60 10.66
N HIS A 112 1.20 10.89 11.09
CA HIS A 112 1.85 10.10 12.13
C HIS A 112 1.10 10.18 13.46
N PHE A 113 0.57 11.35 13.82
CA PHE A 113 -0.20 11.54 15.05
C PHE A 113 -1.54 10.79 15.01
N ASN A 114 -2.30 10.92 13.92
CA ASN A 114 -3.65 10.37 13.82
C ASN A 114 -3.70 8.87 13.44
N ASN A 115 -2.62 8.31 12.88
CA ASN A 115 -2.57 6.86 12.64
C ASN A 115 -2.52 6.10 13.97
N LEU A 116 -3.44 5.14 14.14
CA LEU A 116 -3.47 4.25 15.31
C LEU A 116 -2.19 3.44 15.42
N VAL A 117 -1.73 2.92 14.27
CA VAL A 117 -0.53 2.10 14.18
C VAL A 117 0.64 3.00 13.80
N LYS A 118 1.62 3.11 14.70
CA LYS A 118 2.80 3.97 14.50
C LYS A 118 3.83 3.34 13.58
N TYR A 119 4.56 4.19 12.88
CA TYR A 119 5.61 3.88 11.91
C TYR A 119 6.76 4.89 12.11
N PRO A 120 7.98 4.60 11.60
CA PRO A 120 9.10 5.54 11.70
C PRO A 120 8.77 6.88 11.03
N LYS A 121 9.52 7.94 11.32
CA LYS A 121 9.34 9.27 10.70
C LYS A 121 10.33 9.52 9.56
N GLY A 122 10.01 10.49 8.70
CA GLY A 122 10.84 10.90 7.57
C GLY A 122 11.12 9.75 6.62
N LYS A 123 12.26 9.78 5.91
CA LYS A 123 12.64 8.72 4.95
C LYS A 123 12.56 7.30 5.51
N ASN A 124 12.78 7.11 6.82
CA ASN A 124 12.71 5.78 7.45
C ASN A 124 11.27 5.24 7.53
N SER A 125 10.27 6.10 7.33
CA SER A 125 8.86 5.71 7.21
C SER A 125 8.55 4.99 5.90
N LEU A 126 9.39 5.14 4.88
CA LEU A 126 9.13 4.67 3.52
C LEU A 126 9.77 3.31 3.29
N SER A 127 8.97 2.36 2.79
CA SER A 127 9.49 1.06 2.36
C SER A 127 10.53 1.24 1.24
N ASP A 128 11.44 0.27 1.12
CA ASP A 128 12.38 0.24 -0.01
C ASP A 128 11.66 -0.05 -1.33
N TYR A 129 10.40 -0.54 -1.27
CA TYR A 129 9.53 -0.83 -2.41
C TYR A 129 8.12 -0.26 -2.17
N PRO A 130 7.94 1.07 -2.14
CA PRO A 130 6.62 1.67 -1.99
C PRO A 130 5.76 1.36 -3.23
N ILE A 131 4.45 1.24 -3.04
CA ILE A 131 3.48 1.00 -4.11
C ILE A 131 2.87 2.31 -4.62
N SER A 132 2.56 3.22 -3.71
CA SER A 132 1.80 4.42 -4.04
C SER A 132 2.06 5.56 -3.07
N PHE A 133 1.92 6.78 -3.60
CA PHE A 133 2.00 8.03 -2.86
C PHE A 133 0.79 8.89 -3.22
N HIS A 134 0.15 9.47 -2.22
CA HIS A 134 -0.96 10.40 -2.42
C HIS A 134 -0.45 11.83 -2.67
N TYR A 135 -1.28 12.71 -3.22
CA TYR A 135 -0.96 14.14 -3.44
C TYR A 135 0.29 14.41 -4.29
N VAL A 136 0.61 13.53 -5.24
CA VAL A 136 1.65 13.77 -6.24
C VAL A 136 1.06 14.68 -7.32
N SER A 137 1.67 15.85 -7.53
CA SER A 137 1.28 16.78 -8.59
C SER A 137 1.74 16.28 -9.95
N THR A 138 1.16 16.83 -11.03
CA THR A 138 1.57 16.53 -12.41
C THR A 138 3.08 16.73 -12.63
N ASP A 139 3.63 17.86 -12.21
CA ASP A 139 5.07 18.13 -12.36
C ASP A 139 5.94 17.16 -11.56
N MET A 140 5.49 16.78 -10.35
CA MET A 140 6.20 15.79 -9.55
C MET A 140 6.15 14.40 -10.19
N PHE A 141 5.05 14.02 -10.85
CA PHE A 141 5.01 12.77 -11.61
C PHE A 141 6.08 12.73 -12.70
N TYR A 142 6.22 13.77 -13.51
CA TYR A 142 7.26 13.84 -14.55
C TYR A 142 8.68 13.82 -13.95
N ALA A 143 8.90 14.54 -12.85
CA ALA A 143 10.18 14.51 -12.15
C ALA A 143 10.51 13.11 -11.60
N LEU A 144 9.54 12.44 -10.99
CA LEU A 144 9.70 11.07 -10.48
C LEU A 144 9.92 10.07 -11.61
N GLU A 145 9.21 10.20 -12.74
CA GLU A 145 9.41 9.35 -13.91
C GLU A 145 10.86 9.48 -14.43
N TYR A 146 11.33 10.71 -14.62
CA TYR A 146 12.71 10.94 -15.03
C TYR A 146 13.70 10.36 -14.02
N LEU A 147 13.53 10.61 -12.73
CA LEU A 147 14.47 10.15 -11.69
C LEU A 147 14.45 8.62 -11.49
N ILE A 148 13.30 7.97 -11.65
CA ILE A 148 13.14 6.53 -11.38
C ILE A 148 13.46 5.69 -12.61
N TYR A 149 13.04 6.12 -13.80
CA TYR A 149 13.08 5.28 -15.01
C TYR A 149 14.10 5.73 -16.05
N HIS A 150 14.50 7.00 -16.08
CA HIS A 150 15.39 7.52 -17.12
C HIS A 150 16.80 7.85 -16.62
N SER A 151 16.91 8.42 -15.43
CA SER A 151 18.18 8.81 -14.85
C SER A 151 18.94 7.58 -14.33
N ASN A 152 20.25 7.53 -14.61
CA ASN A 152 21.14 6.51 -14.09
C ASN A 152 22.07 7.12 -13.04
N VAL A 153 22.25 6.41 -11.92
CA VAL A 153 23.22 6.80 -10.89
C VAL A 153 24.38 5.81 -10.96
N VAL A 154 25.58 6.31 -11.28
CA VAL A 154 26.79 5.48 -11.38
C VAL A 154 26.97 4.68 -10.08
N GLY A 155 27.09 3.36 -10.21
CA GLY A 155 27.26 2.43 -9.08
C GLY A 155 25.99 2.03 -8.33
N LYS A 156 24.83 2.65 -8.60
CA LYS A 156 23.55 2.25 -7.97
C LYS A 156 22.99 1.01 -8.67
N ARG A 157 23.02 -0.13 -7.98
CA ARG A 157 22.36 -1.38 -8.41
C ARG A 157 21.04 -1.60 -7.67
N GLN A 158 20.06 -2.16 -8.37
CA GLN A 158 18.82 -2.63 -7.76
C GLN A 158 19.12 -3.66 -6.68
N LEU A 159 18.49 -3.55 -5.51
CA LEU A 159 18.78 -4.39 -4.34
C LEU A 159 18.61 -5.89 -4.64
N ILE A 160 17.59 -6.25 -5.41
CA ILE A 160 17.29 -7.65 -5.79
C ILE A 160 18.40 -8.25 -6.67
N PHE A 161 19.13 -7.42 -7.42
CA PHE A 161 20.14 -7.85 -8.39
C PHE A 161 21.58 -7.55 -7.95
N ARG A 162 21.80 -7.10 -6.71
CA ARG A 162 23.16 -6.80 -6.21
C ARG A 162 24.14 -7.97 -6.33
N ASP A 163 23.64 -9.20 -6.17
CA ASP A 163 24.48 -10.42 -6.18
C ASP A 163 24.68 -11.05 -7.56
N ASN A 164 23.95 -10.59 -8.60
CA ASN A 164 24.02 -11.20 -9.93
C ASN A 164 25.01 -10.44 -10.82
N GLN A 165 26.09 -11.13 -11.22
CA GLN A 165 27.11 -10.58 -12.11
C GLN A 165 26.80 -10.79 -13.61
N ASN A 166 25.89 -11.69 -13.98
CA ASN A 166 25.68 -12.09 -15.38
C ASN A 166 24.18 -12.31 -15.70
N GLU A 167 23.55 -11.39 -16.42
CA GLU A 167 22.16 -11.52 -16.92
C GLU A 167 22.17 -11.54 -18.45
N ASN A 168 22.12 -12.73 -19.03
CA ASN A 168 21.68 -12.92 -20.42
C ASN A 168 21.23 -14.37 -20.63
N LYS A 169 19.91 -14.56 -20.83
CA LYS A 169 19.13 -15.73 -21.33
C LYS A 169 17.81 -15.89 -20.57
N THR A 170 16.80 -16.49 -21.21
CA THR A 170 15.43 -16.73 -20.68
C THR A 170 15.41 -17.47 -19.33
N GLU A 171 16.38 -18.37 -19.08
CA GLU A 171 16.58 -19.01 -17.78
C GLU A 171 16.89 -18.00 -16.65
N ALA A 172 17.54 -16.88 -16.97
CA ALA A 172 17.78 -15.80 -16.02
C ALA A 172 16.47 -15.10 -15.65
N ALA A 173 15.53 -14.91 -16.58
CA ALA A 173 14.24 -14.28 -16.29
C ALA A 173 13.40 -15.12 -15.32
N ALA A 174 13.32 -16.44 -15.51
CA ALA A 174 12.64 -17.33 -14.57
C ALA A 174 13.32 -17.33 -13.19
N LYS A 175 14.65 -17.32 -13.15
CA LYS A 175 15.43 -17.20 -11.90
C LYS A 175 15.20 -15.86 -11.19
N ILE A 176 15.08 -14.77 -11.95
CA ILE A 176 14.76 -13.42 -11.45
C ILE A 176 13.36 -13.39 -10.86
N ILE A 177 12.35 -13.90 -11.58
CA ILE A 177 10.96 -13.95 -11.10
C ILE A 177 10.89 -14.75 -9.80
N LYS A 178 11.51 -15.94 -9.76
CA LYS A 178 11.57 -16.75 -8.54
C LYS A 178 12.24 -16.00 -7.38
N LYS A 179 13.34 -15.28 -7.64
CA LYS A 179 14.01 -14.44 -6.62
C LYS A 179 13.08 -13.32 -6.12
N MET A 180 12.31 -12.70 -7.01
CA MET A 180 11.31 -11.68 -6.64
C MET A 180 10.16 -12.27 -5.81
N GLU A 181 9.69 -13.47 -6.13
CA GLU A 181 8.66 -14.19 -5.36
C GLU A 181 9.18 -14.55 -3.97
N ASP A 182 10.36 -15.17 -3.87
CA ASP A 182 11.01 -15.52 -2.61
C ASP A 182 11.25 -14.29 -1.74
N TYR A 183 11.68 -13.18 -2.35
CA TYR A 183 11.84 -11.92 -1.64
C TYR A 183 10.50 -11.34 -1.21
N SER A 184 9.47 -11.37 -2.07
CA SER A 184 8.13 -10.92 -1.72
C SER A 184 7.56 -11.67 -0.52
N ASN A 185 7.73 -13.00 -0.48
CA ASN A 185 7.29 -13.86 0.60
C ASN A 185 7.92 -13.47 1.95
N LYS A 186 9.20 -13.11 1.94
CA LYS A 186 9.93 -12.69 3.13
C LYS A 186 9.64 -11.24 3.52
N PHE A 187 9.51 -10.37 2.53
CA PHE A 187 9.47 -8.92 2.73
C PHE A 187 8.07 -8.41 3.09
N TYR A 188 7.03 -9.05 2.59
CA TYR A 188 5.63 -8.71 2.86
C TYR A 188 4.93 -9.87 3.57
N VAL A 189 5.07 -9.89 4.90
CA VAL A 189 4.45 -10.91 5.75
C VAL A 189 2.97 -10.57 5.93
N THR A 190 2.09 -11.38 5.35
CA THR A 190 0.66 -11.33 5.68
C THR A 190 0.48 -12.07 7.00
N VAL A 191 0.24 -11.35 8.10
CA VAL A 191 -0.11 -11.98 9.37
C VAL A 191 -1.60 -12.35 9.31
N GLU A 192 -1.91 -13.62 9.05
CA GLU A 192 -3.26 -14.15 9.29
C GLU A 192 -3.50 -14.13 10.81
N LYS A 193 -4.58 -13.49 11.26
CA LYS A 193 -5.06 -13.50 12.64
C LYS A 193 -6.22 -14.45 12.78
#